data_AF-A0A951DY67-F1
#
_entry.id   AF-A0A951DY67-F1
#
_cell.length_a   1.000
_cell.length_b   1.000
_cell.length_c   1.000
_cell.angle_alpha   90.00
_cell.angle_beta   90.00
_cell.angle_gamma   90.00
#
_symmetry.space_group_name_H-M   'P 1'
#
loop_
_entity.id
_entity.type
_entity.pdbx_description
1 polymer ?
#
loop_
_entity_poly.entity_id
_entity_poly.type
_entity_poly.pdbx_seq_one_letter_code
_entity_poly.pdbx_strand_id
1 'polypeptide(L)' 'PLGASLPAEWDPLEAHGHAIAGTPAKVQDYLATQAEAASASYLVCDFAFGTIGFDEAMRSIELFATKVMPAFK' A
#
# COMPACT_ATOMS: atom_id res chain seq x y z
N PRO A 1 8.12 -13.39 -11.70
CA PRO A 1 7.81 -13.00 -10.30
C PRO A 1 7.11 -11.64 -10.32
N LEU A 2 6.18 -11.36 -9.39
CA LEU A 2 5.34 -10.15 -9.41
C LEU A 2 6.13 -8.83 -9.50
N GLY A 3 7.35 -8.77 -8.95
CA GLY A 3 8.20 -7.57 -9.00
C GLY A 3 8.82 -7.24 -10.36
N ALA A 4 8.78 -8.14 -11.36
CA ALA A 4 9.43 -7.90 -12.65
C ALA A 4 8.62 -7.02 -13.62
N SER A 5 7.37 -6.68 -13.28
CA SER A 5 6.43 -5.97 -14.17
C SER A 5 5.96 -4.61 -13.64
N LEU A 6 6.44 -4.17 -12.47
CA LEU A 6 6.05 -2.90 -11.87
C LEU A 6 7.12 -1.83 -12.13
N PRO A 7 6.74 -0.55 -12.32
CA PRO A 7 7.71 0.54 -12.36
C PRO A 7 8.58 0.58 -11.11
N ALA A 8 9.85 0.96 -11.27
CA ALA A 8 10.81 1.02 -10.17
C ALA A 8 10.76 2.35 -9.39
N GLU A 9 10.20 3.38 -10.01
CA GLU A 9 10.06 4.71 -9.45
C GLU A 9 8.67 4.93 -8.84
N TRP A 10 8.59 5.83 -7.86
CA TRP A 10 7.35 6.15 -7.15
C TRP A 10 6.29 6.78 -8.07
N ASP A 11 6.65 7.85 -8.79
CA ASP A 11 5.66 8.63 -9.54
C ASP A 11 4.88 7.79 -10.57
N PRO A 12 5.52 6.90 -11.36
CA PRO A 12 4.80 6.02 -12.27
C PRO A 12 3.94 4.97 -11.53
N LEU A 13 4.37 4.47 -10.37
CA LEU A 13 3.55 3.54 -9.58
C LEU A 13 2.28 4.22 -9.06
N GLU A 14 2.40 5.42 -8.49
CA GLU A 14 1.26 6.17 -7.99
C GLU A 14 0.33 6.57 -9.15
N ALA A 15 0.88 7.05 -10.27
CA ALA A 15 0.11 7.45 -11.44
C ALA A 15 -0.69 6.30 -12.07
N HIS A 16 -0.14 5.07 -12.06
CA HIS A 16 -0.85 3.87 -12.51
C HIS A 16 -1.79 3.27 -11.46
N GLY A 17 -1.90 3.90 -10.29
CA GLY A 17 -2.74 3.40 -9.19
C GLY A 17 -2.19 2.13 -8.55
N HIS A 18 -0.89 1.86 -8.65
CA HIS A 18 -0.21 0.71 -8.04
C HIS A 18 0.49 1.04 -6.71
N ALA A 19 0.52 2.31 -6.30
CA ALA A 19 1.06 2.74 -5.01
C ALA A 19 0.18 3.82 -4.36
N ILE A 20 0.30 3.93 -3.04
CA ILE A 20 -0.42 4.92 -2.23
C ILE A 20 0.44 5.36 -1.03
N ALA A 21 0.49 6.66 -0.76
CA ALA A 21 1.03 7.23 0.47
C ALA A 21 0.10 8.32 1.02
N GLY A 22 0.03 8.43 2.36
CA GLY A 22 -0.74 9.48 3.03
C GLY A 22 -1.29 9.05 4.40
N THR A 23 -2.40 9.66 4.78
CA THR A 23 -3.07 9.37 6.06
C THR A 23 -3.68 7.97 6.07
N PRO A 24 -3.89 7.35 7.26
CA PRO A 24 -4.57 6.05 7.34
C PRO A 24 -5.93 6.02 6.64
N ALA A 25 -6.71 7.09 6.73
CA ALA A 25 -8.00 7.20 6.03
C ALA A 25 -7.84 7.13 4.50
N LYS A 26 -6.88 7.88 3.93
CA LYS A 26 -6.59 7.84 2.48
C LYS A 26 -6.19 6.42 2.03
N VAL A 27 -5.39 5.72 2.85
CA VAL A 27 -4.98 4.34 2.54
C VAL A 27 -6.15 3.37 2.63
N GLN A 28 -7.04 3.50 3.63
CA GLN A 28 -8.26 2.70 3.72
C GLN A 28 -9.13 2.87 2.47
N ASP A 29 -9.43 4.11 2.08
CA ASP A 29 -10.29 4.40 0.92
C ASP A 29 -9.71 3.80 -0.38
N TYR A 30 -8.39 3.93 -0.55
CA TYR A 30 -7.69 3.34 -1.68
C TYR A 30 -7.79 1.80 -1.66
N LEU A 31 -7.49 1.15 -0.54
CA LEU A 31 -7.54 -0.32 -0.45
C LEU A 31 -8.95 -0.88 -0.60
N ALA A 32 -9.97 -0.22 -0.07
CA ALA A 32 -11.37 -0.61 -0.27
C ALA A 32 -11.74 -0.58 -1.75
N THR A 33 -11.33 0.49 -2.46
CA THR A 33 -11.55 0.62 -3.90
C THR A 33 -10.83 -0.49 -4.68
N GLN A 34 -9.57 -0.77 -4.35
CA GLN A 34 -8.80 -1.84 -5.03
C GLN A 34 -9.39 -3.23 -4.76
N ALA A 35 -9.77 -3.51 -3.51
CA ALA A 35 -10.34 -4.80 -3.11
C ALA A 35 -11.69 -5.05 -3.81
N GLU A 36 -12.55 -4.03 -3.91
CA GLU A 36 -13.83 -4.11 -4.62
C GLU A 36 -13.61 -4.33 -6.13
N ALA A 37 -12.77 -3.50 -6.76
CA ALA A 37 -12.50 -3.59 -8.20
C ALA A 37 -11.88 -4.94 -8.61
N ALA A 38 -11.03 -5.52 -7.77
CA ALA A 38 -10.37 -6.79 -8.02
C ALA A 38 -11.15 -8.00 -7.46
N SER A 39 -12.25 -7.79 -6.73
CA SER A 39 -12.90 -8.82 -5.90
C SER A 39 -11.89 -9.59 -5.02
N ALA A 40 -10.91 -8.86 -4.49
CA ALA A 40 -9.80 -9.43 -3.74
C ALA A 40 -10.17 -9.61 -2.26
N SER A 41 -9.87 -10.78 -1.72
CA SER A 41 -9.97 -11.07 -0.28
C SER A 41 -8.62 -10.95 0.44
N TYR A 42 -7.54 -10.66 -0.29
CA TYR A 42 -6.20 -10.56 0.25
C TYR A 42 -5.34 -9.61 -0.59
N LEU A 43 -4.56 -8.77 0.09
CA LEU A 43 -3.65 -7.80 -0.52
C LEU A 43 -2.24 -8.02 0.05
N VAL A 44 -1.25 -8.05 -0.83
CA VAL A 44 0.16 -8.03 -0.44
C VAL A 44 0.67 -6.62 -0.66
N CYS A 45 1.17 -6.00 0.40
CA CYS A 45 1.70 -4.63 0.36
C CYS A 45 3.22 -4.65 0.55
N ASP A 46 3.92 -3.85 -0.25
CA ASP A 46 5.33 -3.55 -0.04
C ASP A 46 5.45 -2.21 0.71
N PHE A 47 6.08 -2.25 1.88
CA PHE A 47 6.31 -1.07 2.73
C PHE A 47 7.75 -0.56 2.62
N ALA A 48 8.66 -1.34 2.02
CA ALA A 48 10.08 -1.03 1.94
C ALA A 48 10.45 -0.66 0.50
N PHE A 49 9.93 0.48 0.04
CA PHE A 49 10.06 0.93 -1.34
C PHE A 49 11.05 2.10 -1.50
N GLY A 50 11.84 2.06 -2.57
CA GLY A 50 12.74 3.14 -2.96
C GLY A 50 13.84 3.40 -1.92
N THR A 51 13.75 4.55 -1.26
CA THR A 51 14.77 5.02 -0.29
C THR A 51 14.29 5.01 1.16
N ILE A 52 13.11 4.44 1.45
CA ILE A 52 12.56 4.40 2.81
C ILE A 52 13.51 3.64 3.75
N GLY A 53 13.78 4.22 4.92
CA GLY A 53 14.58 3.60 5.96
C GLY A 53 13.82 2.51 6.71
N PHE A 54 14.55 1.67 7.45
CA PHE A 54 13.96 0.61 8.28
C PHE A 54 12.93 1.14 9.28
N ASP A 55 13.30 2.17 10.07
CA ASP A 55 12.41 2.71 11.11
C ASP A 55 11.14 3.35 10.52
N GLU A 56 11.25 3.99 9.35
CA GLU A 56 10.12 4.59 8.64
C GLU A 56 9.17 3.51 8.09
N ALA A 57 9.72 2.45 7.50
CA ALA A 57 8.94 1.29 7.05
C ALA A 57 8.23 0.60 8.23
N MET A 58 8.95 0.38 9.34
CA MET A 58 8.37 -0.22 10.55
C MET A 58 7.27 0.64 11.15
N ARG A 59 7.46 1.97 11.19
CA ARG A 59 6.41 2.89 11.65
C ARG A 59 5.18 2.85 10.74
N SER A 60 5.38 2.73 9.43
CA SER A 60 4.29 2.61 8.45
C SER A 60 3.51 1.31 8.64
N ILE A 61 4.21 0.19 8.89
CA ILE A 61 3.59 -1.11 9.22
C ILE A 61 2.77 -1.01 10.52
N GLU A 62 3.30 -0.38 11.57
CA GLU A 62 2.58 -0.20 12.84
C GLU A 62 1.29 0.62 12.65
N LEU A 63 1.38 1.74 11.94
CA LEU A 63 0.22 2.56 11.61
C LEU A 63 -0.78 1.80 10.73
N PHE A 64 -0.30 1.03 9.77
CA PHE A 64 -1.16 0.20 8.92
C PHE A 64 -1.92 -0.85 9.74
N ALA A 65 -1.20 -1.61 10.56
CA ALA A 65 -1.78 -2.66 11.39
C ALA A 65 -2.79 -2.11 12.41
N THR A 66 -2.50 -0.95 13.01
CA THR A 66 -3.33 -0.40 14.09
C THR A 66 -4.42 0.56 13.62
N LYS A 67 -4.27 1.18 12.45
CA LYS A 67 -5.18 2.21 11.93
C LYS A 67 -5.88 1.83 10.64
N VAL A 68 -5.30 0.98 9.79
CA VAL A 68 -5.89 0.63 8.48
C VAL A 68 -6.58 -0.72 8.54
N MET A 69 -5.86 -1.78 8.94
CA MET A 69 -6.39 -3.15 8.95
C MET A 69 -7.72 -3.31 9.70
N PRO A 70 -7.99 -2.65 10.85
CA PRO A 70 -9.27 -2.82 11.56
C PRO A 70 -10.51 -2.39 10.79
N ALA A 71 -10.37 -1.63 9.69
CA ALA A 71 -11.47 -1.27 8.81
C ALA A 71 -11.92 -2.42 7.89
N PHE A 72 -11.07 -3.44 7.71
CA PHE A 72 -11.29 -4.60 6.85
C PHE A 72 -11.51 -5.83 7.72
N LYS A 73 -12.48 -6.68 7.36
CA LYS A 73 -12.87 -7.87 8.11
C LYS A 73 -12.48 -9.15 7.40
#